data_AF-X1S984-F1
#
_entry.id   AF-X1S984-F1
#
_cell.length_a   1.000
_cell.length_b   1.000
_cell.length_c   1.000
_cell.angle_alpha   90.00
_cell.angle_beta   90.00
_cell.angle_gamma   90.00
#
_symmetry.space_group_name_H-M   'P 1'
#
loop_
_entity.id
_entity.type
_entity.pdbx_description
1 polymer ?
#
loop_
_entity_poly.entity_id
_entity_poly.type
_entity_poly.pdbx_seq_one_letter_code
_entity_poly.pdbx_strand_id
1 'polypeptide(L)'
;MEDAESCGHCGSANIEQDPDVLDTWFSSALWTHSTLGWPDDTEDLRYFYPTTVMETGYDILFFWVARMIMMGLENMGNLPFR
;
A
#
# COMPACT_ATOMS: atom_id res chain seq x y z
N MET A 1 5.72 14.93 1.26
CA MET A 1 6.79 14.12 0.66
C MET A 1 7.71 15.11 -0.02
N GLU A 2 8.97 15.17 0.37
CA GLU A 2 9.95 16.07 -0.25
C GLU A 2 10.56 15.35 -1.45
N ASP A 3 10.73 16.07 -2.56
CA ASP A 3 11.36 15.53 -3.75
C ASP A 3 12.86 15.34 -3.51
N ALA A 4 13.45 14.31 -4.12
CA ALA A 4 14.89 14.12 -4.03
C ALA A 4 15.61 15.28 -4.74
N GLU A 5 16.61 15.88 -4.09
CA GLU A 5 17.40 16.98 -4.68
C GLU A 5 18.70 16.50 -5.32
N SER A 6 19.17 15.29 -4.98
CA SER A 6 20.40 14.72 -5.53
C SER A 6 20.35 13.19 -5.60
N CYS A 7 21.09 12.61 -6.53
CA CYS A 7 21.22 11.17 -6.67
C CYS A 7 21.95 10.55 -5.48
N GLY A 8 21.30 9.62 -4.76
CA GLY A 8 21.89 8.93 -3.60
C GLY A 8 23.13 8.07 -3.88
N HIS A 9 23.46 7.81 -5.16
CA HIS A 9 24.65 7.05 -5.55
C HIS A 9 25.84 7.95 -5.93
N CYS A 10 25.63 9.04 -6.68
CA CYS A 10 26.72 9.89 -7.20
C CYS A 10 26.66 11.37 -6.80
N GLY A 11 25.63 11.82 -6.09
CA GLY A 11 25.47 13.20 -5.62
C GLY A 11 25.11 14.23 -6.71
N SER A 12 24.88 13.80 -7.95
CA SER A 12 24.45 14.68 -9.04
C SER A 12 23.05 15.25 -8.78
N ALA A 13 22.86 16.54 -9.07
CA ALA A 13 21.54 17.19 -9.09
C ALA A 13 20.78 16.96 -10.42
N ASN A 14 21.44 16.37 -11.43
CA ASN A 14 20.80 15.99 -12.70
C ASN A 14 20.01 14.68 -12.51
N ILE A 15 18.87 14.78 -11.84
CA ILE A 15 17.91 13.70 -11.67
C ILE A 15 16.58 14.12 -12.29
N GLU A 16 15.83 13.14 -12.76
CA GLU A 16 14.52 13.34 -13.39
C GLU A 16 13.55 12.31 -12.81
N GLN A 17 12.34 12.74 -12.49
CA GLN A 17 11.28 11.85 -12.02
C GLN A 17 10.78 11.00 -13.19
N ASP A 18 10.61 9.71 -12.96
CA ASP A 18 10.04 8.79 -13.94
C ASP A 18 8.62 9.26 -14.33
N PRO A 19 8.33 9.45 -15.64
CA PRO A 19 6.99 9.85 -16.09
C PRO A 19 5.94 8.74 -15.95
N ASP A 20 6.34 7.50 -15.66
CA ASP A 20 5.42 6.38 -15.49
C ASP A 20 4.50 6.52 -14.27
N VAL A 21 3.39 5.79 -14.32
CA VAL A 21 2.42 5.69 -13.21
C VAL A 21 2.33 4.25 -12.73
N LEU A 22 1.94 4.10 -11.46
CA LEU A 22 1.71 2.78 -10.89
C LEU A 22 0.40 2.16 -11.40
N ASP A 23 0.38 0.83 -11.49
CA ASP A 23 -0.82 0.03 -11.73
C ASP A 23 -1.92 0.37 -10.71
N THR A 24 -3.15 0.56 -11.16
CA THR A 24 -4.31 0.81 -10.27
C THR A 24 -4.47 -0.27 -9.19
N TRP A 25 -4.09 -1.51 -9.49
CA TRP A 25 -4.12 -2.59 -8.52
C TRP A 25 -3.04 -2.46 -7.43
N PHE A 26 -1.99 -1.66 -7.64
CA PHE A 26 -1.00 -1.35 -6.61
C PHE A 26 -1.63 -0.53 -5.50
N SER A 27 -2.29 0.60 -5.82
CA SER A 27 -2.94 1.43 -4.80
C SER A 27 -4.13 0.73 -4.15
N SER A 28 -4.90 -0.02 -4.95
CA SER A 28 -6.04 -0.81 -4.44
C SER A 28 -5.60 -1.91 -3.46
N ALA A 29 -4.40 -2.47 -3.63
CA ALA A 29 -3.86 -3.48 -2.71
C ALA A 29 -3.55 -2.92 -1.31
N LEU A 30 -3.33 -1.61 -1.18
CA LEU A 30 -3.04 -0.94 0.09
C LEU A 30 -4.31 -0.59 0.88
N TRP A 31 -5.49 -0.73 0.28
CA TRP A 31 -6.78 -0.23 0.79
C TRP A 31 -7.06 -0.57 2.27
N THR A 32 -6.70 -1.79 2.68
CA THR A 32 -7.03 -2.33 4.01
C THR A 32 -6.37 -1.61 5.18
N HIS A 33 -5.32 -0.84 4.92
CA HIS A 33 -4.57 -0.11 5.94
C HIS A 33 -4.38 1.37 5.55
N SER A 34 -4.25 1.70 4.26
CA SER A 34 -4.10 3.09 3.82
C SER A 34 -5.33 3.96 4.14
N THR A 35 -6.53 3.37 4.10
CA THR A 35 -7.76 4.08 4.48
C THR A 35 -7.87 4.39 5.97
N LEU A 36 -7.08 3.71 6.80
CA LEU A 36 -7.01 3.89 8.24
C LEU A 36 -5.85 4.83 8.65
N GLY A 37 -5.15 5.43 7.67
CA GLY A 37 -4.07 6.37 7.92
C GLY A 37 -2.66 5.78 7.94
N TRP A 38 -2.50 4.49 7.57
CA TRP A 38 -1.17 3.97 7.24
C TRP A 38 -0.53 4.80 6.11
N PRO A 39 0.78 5.12 6.17
CA PRO A 39 1.84 4.51 6.98
C PRO A 39 1.97 5.01 8.42
N ASP A 40 1.18 6.00 8.83
CA ASP A 40 1.22 6.50 10.20
C ASP A 40 0.51 5.54 11.17
N ASP A 41 0.96 5.51 12.42
CA ASP A 41 0.38 4.69 13.47
C ASP A 41 -0.79 5.42 14.16
N THR A 42 -1.97 5.33 13.55
CA THR A 42 -3.18 6.03 13.97
C THR A 42 -4.04 5.20 14.93
N GLU A 43 -4.95 5.86 15.66
CA GLU A 43 -5.92 5.17 16.51
C GLU A 43 -6.86 4.26 15.70
N ASP A 44 -7.34 4.74 14.55
CA ASP A 44 -8.19 3.97 13.65
C ASP A 44 -7.49 2.73 13.11
N LEU A 45 -6.20 2.83 12.73
CA LEU A 45 -5.43 1.69 12.27
C LEU A 45 -5.31 0.61 13.35
N ARG A 46 -4.99 1.00 14.59
CA ARG A 46 -4.88 0.05 15.72
C ARG A 46 -6.20 -0.60 16.10
N TYR A 47 -7.31 0.13 15.95
CA TYR A 47 -8.62 -0.34 16.38
C TYR A 47 -9.33 -1.20 15.31
N PHE A 48 -9.28 -0.78 14.04
CA PHE A 48 -10.05 -1.41 12.96
C PHE A 48 -9.27 -2.44 12.15
N TYR A 49 -7.93 -2.48 12.24
CA TYR A 49 -7.13 -3.49 11.54
C TYR A 49 -6.78 -4.67 12.47
N PRO A 50 -7.02 -5.94 12.06
CA PRO A 50 -7.57 -6.36 10.77
C PRO A 50 -9.11 -6.35 10.72
N THR A 51 -9.65 -6.16 9.51
CA THR A 51 -11.09 -6.10 9.24
C THR A 51 -11.77 -7.47 9.44
N THR A 52 -12.98 -7.52 9.99
CA THR A 52 -13.66 -8.82 10.26
C THR A 52 -14.18 -9.52 9.00
N VAL A 53 -14.67 -8.80 8.00
CA VAL A 53 -15.21 -9.43 6.78
C VAL A 53 -14.77 -8.63 5.56
N MET A 54 -14.31 -9.34 4.52
CA MET A 54 -14.06 -8.79 3.20
C MET A 54 -15.05 -9.44 2.22
N GLU A 55 -15.98 -8.62 1.73
CA GLU A 55 -17.03 -9.02 0.78
C GLU A 55 -16.63 -8.52 -0.61
N THR A 56 -16.69 -9.42 -1.61
CA THR A 56 -16.30 -9.11 -3.00
C THR A 56 -16.79 -10.19 -3.96
N GLY A 57 -16.84 -9.85 -5.25
CA GLY A 57 -17.00 -10.80 -6.35
C GLY A 57 -15.78 -11.70 -6.58
N TYR A 58 -16.02 -12.92 -7.10
CA TYR A 58 -14.97 -13.92 -7.33
C TYR A 58 -14.03 -13.56 -8.49
N ASP A 59 -14.46 -12.68 -9.38
CA ASP A 59 -13.79 -12.22 -10.59
C ASP A 59 -12.49 -11.46 -10.30
N ILE A 60 -12.37 -10.86 -9.11
CA ILE A 60 -11.20 -10.06 -8.70
C ILE A 60 -10.40 -10.67 -7.53
N LEU A 61 -10.61 -11.95 -7.20
CA LEU A 61 -9.88 -12.61 -6.12
C LEU A 61 -8.35 -12.55 -6.31
N PHE A 62 -7.86 -12.81 -7.52
CA PHE A 62 -6.42 -12.79 -7.80
C PHE A 62 -5.89 -11.40 -8.11
N PHE A 63 -6.67 -10.56 -8.79
CA PHE A 63 -6.24 -9.21 -9.14
C PHE A 63 -6.19 -8.28 -7.92
N TRP A 64 -7.10 -8.47 -6.95
CA TRP A 64 -7.22 -7.57 -5.81
C TRP A 64 -7.00 -8.26 -4.46
N VAL A 65 -7.80 -9.27 -4.12
CA VAL A 65 -7.81 -9.86 -2.77
C VAL A 65 -6.46 -10.46 -2.42
N ALA A 66 -5.87 -11.24 -3.33
CA ALA A 66 -4.54 -11.79 -3.13
C ALA A 66 -3.48 -10.70 -2.93
N ARG A 67 -3.59 -9.57 -3.63
CA ARG A 67 -2.67 -8.44 -3.47
C ARG A 67 -2.85 -7.72 -2.14
N MET A 68 -4.08 -7.56 -1.65
CA MET A 68 -4.33 -7.05 -0.30
C MET A 68 -3.71 -7.95 0.77
N ILE A 69 -3.79 -9.27 0.60
CA ILE A 69 -3.15 -10.22 1.52
C ILE A 69 -1.62 -10.07 1.48
N MET A 70 -1.03 -10.02 0.28
CA MET A 70 0.42 -9.82 0.13
C MET A 70 0.90 -8.53 0.79
N MET A 71 0.22 -7.39 0.53
CA MET A 71 0.60 -6.10 1.11
C MET A 71 0.34 -6.04 2.62
N GLY A 72 -0.73 -6.67 3.13
CA GLY A 72 -0.96 -6.78 4.57
C GLY A 72 0.15 -7.57 5.27
N LEU A 73 0.58 -8.69 4.68
CA LEU A 73 1.68 -9.48 5.23
C LEU A 73 3.01 -8.71 5.19
N GLU A 74 3.31 -8.00 4.11
CA GLU A 74 4.56 -7.25 3.95
C GLU A 74 4.58 -5.99 4.85
N ASN A 75 3.56 -5.15 4.78
CA ASN A 75 3.55 -3.84 5.45
C ASN A 75 3.16 -3.94 6.93
N MET A 76 2.24 -4.85 7.27
CA MET A 76 1.63 -4.94 8.60
C MET A 76 2.03 -6.21 9.35
N GLY A 77 2.69 -7.17 8.70
CA GLY A 77 3.04 -8.46 9.31
C GLY A 77 1.83 -9.34 9.67
N ASN A 78 0.64 -9.04 9.14
CA ASN A 78 -0.60 -9.71 9.52
C ASN A 78 -1.59 -9.80 8.34
N LEU A 79 -2.53 -10.74 8.42
CA LEU A 79 -3.63 -10.83 7.44
C LEU A 79 -4.56 -9.61 7.58
N PRO A 80 -4.98 -8.99 6.47
CA PRO A 80 -5.80 -7.79 6.50
C PRO A 80 -7.26 -8.01 6.89
N PHE A 81 -7.75 -9.26 6.84
CA PHE A 81 -9.12 -9.59 7.23
C PHE A 81 -9.25 -10.99 7.85
N ARG A 82 -10.23 -11.19 8.75
CA ARG A 82 -10.44 -12.43 9.53
C ARG A 82 -11.90 -12.71 9.91
#